data_AF-A0A842QYJ0-F1
#
_entry.id   AF-A0A842QYJ0-F1
#
_cell.length_a   1.000
_cell.length_b   1.000
_cell.length_c   1.000
_cell.angle_alpha   90.00
_cell.angle_beta   90.00
_cell.angle_gamma   90.00
#
_symmetry.space_group_name_H-M   'P 1'
#
loop_
_entity.id
_entity.type
_entity.pdbx_description
1 polymer ?
#
loop_
_entity_poly.entity_id
_entity_poly.type
_entity_poly.pdbx_seq_one_letter_code
_entity_poly.pdbx_strand_id
1 'polypeptide(L)'
;MGRKKQDVGKNIRKALLSSAKGFVQEIADEYEGLEYTQAADTFIMENLKEKPVEIDLQRDGKSLLEAKILWISQNGEGDVVLYLDNKRYLYPTPDTVKKAVFHELKKGQGYIIIETTSDTAKCLICGKPIEIFDEADSCPSCGALSHSVHLDEWVRMKKDCPSCGAKLSMREDGTIMLAA
;
A
#
# COMPACT_ATOMS: atom_id res chain seq x y z
N MET A 1 28.60 27.20 16.79
CA MET A 1 27.66 27.20 15.65
C MET A 1 27.21 25.78 15.40
N GLY A 2 26.05 25.40 15.94
CA GLY A 2 25.53 24.03 15.85
C GLY A 2 25.10 23.72 14.42
N ARG A 3 25.68 22.67 13.83
CA ARG A 3 25.15 22.07 12.61
C ARG A 3 23.74 21.59 12.92
N LYS A 4 22.71 22.24 12.37
CA LYS A 4 21.37 21.65 12.30
C LYS A 4 21.55 20.30 11.60
N LYS A 5 21.34 19.19 12.30
CA LYS A 5 21.15 17.89 11.65
C LYS A 5 20.01 18.11 10.66
N GLN A 6 20.30 18.09 9.37
CA GLN A 6 19.26 17.96 8.38
C GLN A 6 18.59 16.61 8.68
N ASP A 7 17.30 16.67 8.92
CA ASP A 7 16.46 15.50 9.13
C ASP A 7 16.33 14.76 7.79
N VAL A 8 17.33 13.92 7.50
CA VAL A 8 17.36 13.10 6.29
C VAL A 8 16.47 11.91 6.57
N GLY A 9 15.20 12.01 6.19
CA GLY A 9 14.24 10.91 6.36
C GLY A 9 14.72 9.63 5.69
N LYS A 10 14.33 8.49 6.27
CA LYS A 10 14.69 7.16 5.79
C LYS A 10 13.82 6.75 4.61
N ASN A 11 14.42 6.26 3.55
CA ASN A 11 13.67 5.67 2.44
C ASN A 11 13.09 4.32 2.86
N ILE A 12 11.76 4.21 2.87
CA ILE A 12 11.02 3.01 3.27
C ILE A 12 10.25 2.39 2.10
N ARG A 13 10.42 2.89 0.86
CA ARG A 13 9.66 2.41 -0.31
C ARG A 13 9.79 0.90 -0.51
N LYS A 14 10.99 0.36 -0.36
CA LYS A 14 11.22 -1.08 -0.54
C LYS A 14 10.45 -1.89 0.52
N ALA A 15 10.45 -1.43 1.76
CA ALA A 15 9.75 -2.11 2.85
C ALA A 15 8.23 -2.03 2.65
N LEU A 16 7.71 -0.85 2.31
CA LEU A 16 6.30 -0.59 2.00
C LEU A 16 5.77 -1.48 0.87
N LEU A 17 6.60 -1.84 -0.11
CA LEU A 17 6.22 -2.65 -1.27
C LEU A 17 6.62 -4.13 -1.14
N SER A 18 6.91 -4.63 0.07
CA SER A 18 7.39 -6.01 0.26
C SER A 18 6.52 -6.87 1.17
N SER A 19 6.23 -6.43 2.39
CA SER A 19 5.35 -7.16 3.32
C SER A 19 4.97 -6.27 4.50
N ALA A 20 3.82 -6.55 5.13
CA ALA A 20 3.35 -5.79 6.28
C ALA A 20 4.36 -5.85 7.44
N LYS A 21 4.86 -7.05 7.73
CA LYS A 21 5.86 -7.26 8.79
C LYS A 21 7.17 -6.53 8.51
N GLY A 22 7.70 -6.63 7.29
CA GLY A 22 8.93 -5.95 6.91
C GLY A 22 8.78 -4.44 6.99
N PHE A 23 7.63 -3.91 6.57
CA PHE A 23 7.32 -2.49 6.68
C PHE A 23 7.27 -2.00 8.13
N VAL A 24 6.58 -2.71 9.01
CA VAL A 24 6.50 -2.38 10.45
C VAL A 24 7.88 -2.41 11.11
N GLN A 25 8.70 -3.43 10.80
CA GLN A 25 10.05 -3.53 11.33
C GLN A 25 10.93 -2.36 10.90
N GLU A 26 10.87 -1.98 9.62
CA GLU A 26 11.66 -0.87 9.08
C GLU A 26 11.34 0.46 9.77
N ILE A 27 10.07 0.67 10.17
CA ILE A 27 9.62 1.84 10.94
C ILE A 27 10.09 1.72 12.40
N ALA A 28 9.86 0.57 13.04
CA ALA A 28 10.21 0.33 14.44
C ALA A 28 11.72 0.53 14.71
N ASP A 29 12.57 0.16 13.75
CA ASP A 29 14.02 0.33 13.83
C ASP A 29 14.45 1.82 13.87
N GLU A 30 13.63 2.72 13.33
CA GLU A 30 13.88 4.17 13.35
C GLU A 30 13.12 4.91 14.45
N TYR A 31 12.11 4.26 15.03
CA TYR A 31 11.11 4.91 15.86
C TYR A 31 10.77 4.04 17.07
N GLU A 32 11.44 4.34 18.19
CA GLU A 32 11.21 3.69 19.49
C GLU A 32 9.78 3.90 20.03
N GLY A 33 9.01 4.80 19.41
CA GLY A 33 7.63 5.08 19.80
C GLY A 33 6.59 4.17 19.16
N LEU A 34 6.97 3.27 18.25
CA LEU A 34 6.00 2.43 17.56
C LEU A 34 5.44 1.36 18.50
N GLU A 35 4.17 1.50 18.85
CA GLU A 35 3.45 0.54 19.67
C GLU A 35 2.29 -0.05 18.88
N TYR A 36 2.17 -1.37 18.90
CA TYR A 36 1.15 -2.08 18.14
C TYR A 36 0.83 -3.45 18.75
N THR A 37 -0.40 -3.91 18.52
CA THR A 37 -0.79 -5.31 18.71
C THR A 37 -0.78 -6.05 17.36
N GLN A 38 -0.14 -7.22 17.32
CA GLN A 38 -0.16 -8.08 16.14
C GLN A 38 -1.26 -9.15 16.26
N ALA A 39 -2.09 -9.27 15.22
CA ALA A 39 -3.08 -10.33 15.05
C ALA A 39 -2.97 -10.92 13.63
N ALA A 40 -2.43 -12.14 13.53
CA ALA A 40 -2.02 -12.74 12.25
C ALA A 40 -1.10 -11.80 11.45
N ASP A 41 -1.51 -11.40 10.25
CA ASP A 41 -0.76 -10.50 9.36
C ASP A 41 -1.17 -9.02 9.49
N THR A 42 -1.93 -8.68 10.55
CA THR A 42 -2.38 -7.32 10.84
C THR A 42 -1.68 -6.78 12.09
N PHE A 43 -1.23 -5.53 12.00
CA PHE A 43 -0.57 -4.75 13.04
C PHE A 43 -1.45 -3.55 13.35
N ILE A 44 -2.10 -3.57 14.51
CA ILE A 44 -3.03 -2.54 14.97
C ILE A 44 -2.23 -1.52 15.78
N MET A 45 -2.21 -0.27 15.34
CA MET A 45 -1.43 0.79 15.98
C MET A 45 -2.05 1.19 17.33
N GLU A 46 -1.23 1.31 18.35
CA GLU A 46 -1.61 1.68 19.71
C GLU A 46 -1.18 3.10 20.05
N ASN A 47 -1.72 3.64 21.14
CA ASN A 47 -1.33 4.93 21.70
C ASN A 47 -1.33 6.11 20.70
N LEU A 48 -2.21 6.05 19.69
CA LEU A 48 -2.37 7.04 18.61
C LEU A 48 -2.63 8.49 19.05
N LYS A 49 -2.99 8.71 20.32
CA LYS A 49 -3.12 10.06 20.90
C LYS A 49 -1.76 10.67 21.25
N GLU A 50 -0.84 9.84 21.72
CA GLU A 50 0.47 10.27 22.22
C GLU A 50 1.58 10.01 21.20
N LYS A 51 1.47 8.89 20.48
CA LYS A 51 2.49 8.38 19.57
C LYS A 51 1.92 8.01 18.19
N PRO A 52 1.32 8.97 17.45
CA PRO A 52 0.77 8.66 16.14
C PRO A 52 1.88 8.40 15.12
N VAL A 53 1.57 7.53 14.16
CA VAL A 53 2.25 7.49 12.86
C VAL A 53 1.32 8.15 11.85
N GLU A 54 1.69 9.35 11.44
CA GLU A 54 0.97 10.13 10.45
C GLU A 54 1.49 9.82 9.04
N ILE A 55 0.62 10.00 8.05
CA ILE A 55 0.94 9.82 6.64
C ILE A 55 0.48 11.04 5.85
N ASP A 56 1.30 11.46 4.91
CA ASP A 56 1.01 12.49 3.92
C ASP A 56 1.22 11.92 2.51
N LEU A 57 0.11 11.75 1.81
CA LEU A 57 0.11 11.36 0.41
C LEU A 57 0.27 12.59 -0.44
N GLN A 58 1.33 12.62 -1.22
CA GLN A 58 1.64 13.73 -2.12
C GLN A 58 1.53 13.32 -3.58
N ARG A 59 1.21 14.30 -4.43
CA ARG A 59 1.34 14.21 -5.88
C ARG A 59 1.86 15.53 -6.41
N ASP A 60 2.95 15.47 -7.15
CA ASP A 60 3.63 16.63 -7.73
C ASP A 60 3.91 17.72 -6.68
N GLY A 61 4.37 17.29 -5.50
CA GLY A 61 4.69 18.16 -4.35
C GLY A 61 3.49 18.75 -3.60
N LYS A 62 2.25 18.37 -3.94
CA LYS A 62 1.04 18.80 -3.23
C LYS A 62 0.49 17.67 -2.38
N SER A 63 0.12 17.98 -1.13
CA SER A 63 -0.61 17.04 -0.28
C SER A 63 -2.01 16.79 -0.85
N LEU A 64 -2.33 15.51 -1.04
CA LEU A 64 -3.64 14.99 -1.42
C LEU A 64 -4.44 14.55 -0.19
N LEU A 65 -3.74 14.05 0.83
CA LEU A 65 -4.32 13.48 2.02
C LEU A 65 -3.30 13.47 3.15
N GLU A 66 -3.70 13.97 4.31
CA GLU A 66 -3.01 13.74 5.59
C GLU A 66 -3.93 12.91 6.50
N ALA A 67 -3.37 11.90 7.18
CA ALA A 67 -4.13 11.00 8.03
C ALA A 67 -3.23 10.28 9.05
N LYS A 68 -3.84 9.56 10.00
CA LYS A 68 -3.12 8.64 10.89
C LYS A 68 -3.29 7.21 10.43
N ILE A 69 -2.23 6.41 10.53
CA ILE A 69 -2.30 4.96 10.29
C ILE A 69 -2.93 4.29 11.52
N LEU A 70 -4.05 3.58 11.32
CA LEU A 70 -4.71 2.80 12.36
C LEU A 70 -4.25 1.35 12.37
N TRP A 71 -4.09 0.75 11.19
CA TRP A 71 -3.52 -0.58 11.07
C TRP A 71 -2.73 -0.74 9.78
N ILE A 72 -1.77 -1.64 9.82
CA ILE A 72 -0.96 -2.10 8.71
C ILE A 72 -1.25 -3.59 8.56
N SER A 73 -1.63 -4.03 7.38
CA SER A 73 -2.03 -5.41 7.12
C SER A 73 -1.48 -5.90 5.79
N GLN A 74 -1.78 -7.13 5.43
CA GLN A 74 -1.39 -7.73 4.17
C GLN A 74 -2.61 -8.30 3.44
N ASN A 75 -2.70 -8.10 2.13
CA ASN A 75 -3.75 -8.72 1.30
C ASN A 75 -3.38 -10.17 0.91
N GLY A 76 -4.26 -10.84 0.17
CA GLY A 76 -4.05 -12.22 -0.29
C GLY A 76 -2.86 -12.40 -1.26
N GLU A 77 -2.43 -11.34 -1.95
CA GLU A 77 -1.25 -11.37 -2.83
C GLU A 77 0.06 -11.13 -2.08
N GLY A 78 0.00 -10.72 -0.81
CA GLY A 78 1.17 -10.43 0.01
C GLY A 78 1.52 -8.94 0.11
N ASP A 79 0.72 -8.07 -0.50
CA ASP A 79 0.97 -6.63 -0.53
C ASP A 79 0.51 -5.94 0.75
N VAL A 80 1.24 -4.89 1.12
CA VAL A 80 0.92 -4.06 2.27
C VAL A 80 -0.40 -3.32 2.03
N VAL A 81 -1.28 -3.33 3.03
CA VAL A 81 -2.51 -2.53 3.05
C VAL A 81 -2.50 -1.66 4.29
N LEU A 82 -2.63 -0.34 4.10
CA LEU A 82 -2.72 0.63 5.18
C LEU A 82 -4.17 1.06 5.35
N TYR A 83 -4.64 1.20 6.59
CA TYR A 83 -5.93 1.82 6.86
C TYR A 83 -5.78 3.01 7.78
N LEU A 84 -6.56 4.02 7.45
CA LEU A 84 -6.40 5.35 7.98
C LEU A 84 -7.57 5.74 8.86
N ASP A 85 -7.34 6.71 9.75
CA ASP A 85 -8.36 7.25 10.66
C ASP A 85 -9.54 7.92 9.95
N ASN A 86 -9.35 8.35 8.71
CA ASN A 86 -10.40 8.84 7.82
C ASN A 86 -11.21 7.73 7.10
N LYS A 87 -11.05 6.47 7.51
CA LYS A 87 -11.75 5.28 6.98
C LYS A 87 -11.39 4.94 5.52
N ARG A 88 -10.20 5.31 5.07
CA ARG A 88 -9.68 4.91 3.75
C ARG A 88 -8.64 3.82 3.87
N TYR A 89 -8.63 2.94 2.88
CA TYR A 89 -7.53 2.01 2.63
C TYR A 89 -6.57 2.63 1.62
N LEU A 90 -5.29 2.31 1.77
CA LEU A 90 -4.24 2.52 0.79
C LEU A 90 -3.70 1.16 0.36
N TYR A 91 -3.53 0.99 -0.94
CA TYR A 91 -2.98 -0.18 -1.62
C TYR A 91 -1.72 0.28 -2.38
N PRO A 92 -0.58 0.42 -1.69
CA PRO A 92 0.66 0.87 -2.29
C PRO A 92 1.22 -0.22 -3.19
N THR A 93 1.43 0.09 -4.46
CA THR A 93 2.02 -0.84 -5.44
C THR A 93 3.26 -0.21 -6.07
N PRO A 94 4.11 -1.00 -6.75
CA PRO A 94 5.23 -0.45 -7.52
C PRO A 94 4.80 0.63 -8.52
N ASP A 95 3.59 0.52 -9.05
CA ASP A 95 3.03 1.43 -10.04
C ASP A 95 2.40 2.68 -9.43
N THR A 96 1.87 2.63 -8.20
CA THR A 96 1.22 3.79 -7.56
C THR A 96 2.18 4.58 -6.66
N VAL A 97 3.30 4.00 -6.24
CA VAL A 97 4.29 4.63 -5.34
C VAL A 97 5.59 5.01 -6.05
N LYS A 98 5.84 6.30 -6.22
CA LYS A 98 7.13 6.85 -6.70
C LYS A 98 8.19 6.84 -5.60
N LYS A 99 7.82 7.29 -4.39
CA LYS A 99 8.73 7.45 -3.25
C LYS A 99 7.98 7.23 -1.95
N ALA A 100 8.64 6.68 -0.95
CA ALA A 100 8.13 6.65 0.42
C ALA A 100 9.27 6.91 1.40
N VAL A 101 9.07 7.86 2.32
CA VAL A 101 10.08 8.31 3.27
C VAL A 101 9.47 8.38 4.67
N PHE A 102 10.16 7.84 5.66
CA PHE A 102 9.84 7.97 7.07
C PHE A 102 10.67 9.07 7.72
N HIS A 103 10.05 9.84 8.60
CA HIS A 103 10.66 10.86 9.44
C HIS A 103 10.19 10.69 10.89
N GLU A 104 11.08 10.93 11.85
CA GLU A 104 10.67 11.20 13.23
C GLU A 104 10.72 12.72 13.44
N LEU A 105 9.56 13.39 13.40
CA LEU A 105 9.51 14.86 13.48
C LEU A 105 9.95 15.36 14.86
N LYS A 106 9.53 14.64 15.90
CA LYS A 106 9.84 14.86 17.31
C LYS A 106 9.76 13.51 18.02
N LYS A 107 10.38 13.40 19.20
CA LYS A 107 10.34 12.19 20.02
C LYS A 107 8.90 11.71 20.18
N GLY A 108 8.59 10.54 19.62
CA GLY A 108 7.26 9.96 19.70
C GLY A 108 6.29 10.36 18.58
N GLN A 109 6.67 11.12 17.54
CA GLN A 109 5.79 11.43 16.41
C GLN A 109 6.42 10.99 15.08
N GLY A 110 5.94 9.85 14.56
CA GLY A 110 6.34 9.31 13.26
C GLY A 110 5.54 9.94 12.13
N TYR A 111 6.20 10.20 11.00
CA TYR A 111 5.58 10.82 9.83
C TYR A 111 6.08 10.17 8.55
N ILE A 112 5.16 9.72 7.70
CA ILE A 112 5.45 9.05 6.44
C ILE A 112 5.00 9.94 5.29
N ILE A 113 5.90 10.25 4.37
CA ILE A 113 5.55 10.90 3.10
C ILE A 113 5.56 9.85 2.01
N ILE A 114 4.43 9.67 1.32
CA ILE A 114 4.34 8.83 0.12
C ILE A 114 4.06 9.73 -1.07
N GLU A 115 4.98 9.73 -2.04
CA GLU A 115 4.78 10.38 -3.32
C GLU A 115 4.13 9.39 -4.29
N THR A 116 2.94 9.75 -4.77
CA THR A 116 2.07 8.90 -5.59
C THR A 116 2.16 9.25 -7.08
N THR A 117 1.68 8.34 -7.93
CA THR A 117 1.51 8.56 -9.36
C THR A 117 0.27 7.85 -9.87
N SER A 118 -0.36 8.41 -10.90
CA SER A 118 -1.58 7.89 -11.54
C SER A 118 -1.40 7.50 -13.00
N ASP A 119 -0.22 7.76 -13.56
CA ASP A 119 -0.06 7.84 -15.01
C ASP A 119 0.52 6.54 -15.59
N THR A 120 0.92 5.61 -14.72
CA THR A 120 1.69 4.40 -15.00
C THR A 120 0.81 3.17 -15.19
N ALA A 121 -0.17 2.97 -14.31
CA ALA A 121 -1.08 1.83 -14.36
C ALA A 121 -2.50 2.23 -14.76
N LYS A 122 -3.06 1.52 -15.74
CA LYS A 122 -4.46 1.64 -16.15
C LYS A 122 -5.12 0.28 -16.05
N CYS A 123 -6.35 0.25 -15.58
CA CYS A 123 -7.15 -0.96 -15.57
C CYS A 123 -7.43 -1.40 -17.00
N LEU A 124 -7.11 -2.66 -17.33
CA LEU A 124 -7.35 -3.22 -18.67
C LEU A 124 -8.82 -3.26 -19.08
N ILE A 125 -9.73 -3.23 -18.11
CA ILE A 125 -11.16 -3.44 -18.33
C ILE A 125 -11.87 -2.09 -18.51
N CYS A 126 -11.68 -1.15 -17.58
CA CYS A 126 -12.35 0.16 -17.66
C CYS A 126 -11.51 1.26 -18.32
N GLY A 127 -10.20 1.03 -18.54
CA GLY A 127 -9.26 1.98 -19.13
C GLY A 127 -8.87 3.16 -18.24
N LYS A 128 -9.44 3.27 -17.02
CA LYS A 128 -9.13 4.34 -16.07
C LYS A 128 -7.82 4.05 -15.31
N PRO A 129 -7.14 5.11 -14.82
CA PRO A 129 -6.00 4.95 -13.91
C PRO A 129 -6.31 4.04 -12.71
N ILE A 130 -5.30 3.31 -12.25
CA ILE A 130 -5.31 2.65 -10.94
C ILE A 130 -4.57 3.57 -9.98
N GLU A 131 -5.28 4.03 -8.96
CA GLU A 131 -4.78 4.95 -7.95
C GLU A 131 -4.37 4.19 -6.67
N ILE A 132 -3.60 4.82 -5.78
CA ILE A 132 -3.20 4.20 -4.50
C ILE A 132 -4.39 3.87 -3.57
N PHE A 133 -5.57 4.42 -3.85
CA PHE A 133 -6.80 4.13 -3.10
C PHE A 133 -7.56 2.93 -3.67
N ASP A 134 -7.15 2.45 -4.84
CA ASP A 134 -7.83 1.38 -5.53
C ASP A 134 -7.17 0.04 -5.21
N GLU A 135 -7.97 -0.94 -4.82
CA GLU A 135 -7.54 -2.33 -4.82
C GLU A 135 -7.38 -2.80 -6.27
N ALA A 136 -6.26 -3.42 -6.57
CA ALA A 136 -5.93 -3.90 -7.90
C ALA A 136 -5.31 -5.30 -7.83
N ASP A 137 -5.73 -6.13 -8.78
CA ASP A 137 -5.23 -7.49 -8.95
C ASP A 137 -4.48 -7.58 -10.28
N SER A 138 -3.58 -8.55 -10.35
CA SER A 138 -2.80 -8.82 -11.55
C SER A 138 -3.11 -10.19 -12.14
N CYS A 139 -3.01 -10.31 -13.47
CA CYS A 139 -3.08 -11.64 -14.08
C CYS A 139 -1.85 -12.47 -13.66
N PRO A 140 -2.00 -13.66 -13.07
CA PRO A 140 -0.87 -14.49 -12.62
C PRO A 140 -0.01 -15.01 -13.78
N SER A 141 -0.49 -14.91 -15.03
CA SER A 141 0.26 -15.31 -16.22
C SER A 141 1.13 -14.20 -16.81
N CYS A 142 0.62 -12.96 -16.87
CA CYS A 142 1.26 -11.87 -17.61
C CYS A 142 1.44 -10.58 -16.80
N GLY A 143 0.99 -10.56 -15.54
CA GLY A 143 1.10 -9.40 -14.64
C GLY A 143 0.20 -8.23 -15.01
N ALA A 144 -0.71 -8.38 -15.98
CA ALA A 144 -1.51 -7.24 -16.42
C ALA A 144 -2.55 -6.84 -15.35
N LEU A 145 -2.59 -5.55 -15.05
CA LEU A 145 -3.31 -4.99 -13.89
C LEU A 145 -4.75 -4.60 -14.21
N SER A 146 -5.62 -4.74 -13.22
CA SER A 146 -6.98 -4.24 -13.24
C SER A 146 -7.46 -3.93 -11.82
N HIS A 147 -8.41 -3.01 -11.70
CA HIS A 147 -9.17 -2.89 -10.45
C HIS A 147 -9.73 -4.27 -10.08
N SER A 148 -9.55 -4.69 -8.82
CA SER A 148 -9.87 -6.07 -8.38
C SER A 148 -11.32 -6.43 -8.70
N VAL A 149 -12.26 -5.51 -8.44
CA VAL A 149 -13.69 -5.70 -8.78
C VAL A 149 -13.92 -5.96 -10.26
N HIS A 150 -13.28 -5.20 -11.16
CA HIS A 150 -13.45 -5.41 -12.60
C HIS A 150 -12.85 -6.75 -13.05
N LEU A 151 -11.68 -7.11 -12.51
CA LEU A 151 -11.04 -8.37 -12.87
C LEU A 151 -11.84 -9.58 -12.35
N ASP A 152 -12.36 -9.50 -11.13
CA ASP A 152 -13.25 -10.50 -10.54
C ASP A 152 -14.46 -10.75 -11.45
N GLU A 153 -15.22 -9.70 -11.77
CA GLU A 153 -16.38 -9.78 -12.65
C GLU A 153 -16.02 -10.40 -14.01
N TRP A 154 -14.89 -9.98 -14.61
CA TRP A 154 -14.44 -10.50 -15.89
C TRP A 154 -14.11 -12.00 -15.81
N VAL A 155 -13.35 -12.43 -14.81
CA VAL A 155 -12.95 -13.84 -14.65
C VAL A 155 -14.17 -14.72 -14.41
N ARG A 156 -15.16 -14.27 -13.63
CA ARG A 156 -16.42 -15.00 -13.44
C ARG A 156 -17.19 -15.20 -14.75
N MET A 157 -17.16 -14.22 -15.65
CA MET A 157 -17.89 -14.24 -16.91
C MET A 157 -17.16 -14.95 -18.05
N LYS A 158 -15.85 -14.69 -18.21
CA LYS A 158 -15.06 -15.07 -19.39
C LYS A 158 -14.04 -16.17 -19.10
N LYS A 159 -13.60 -16.30 -17.85
CA LYS A 159 -12.62 -17.29 -17.37
C LYS A 159 -11.28 -17.23 -18.12
N ASP A 160 -10.89 -16.06 -18.61
CA ASP A 160 -9.60 -15.82 -19.24
C ASP A 160 -9.09 -14.39 -19.00
N CYS A 161 -7.79 -14.22 -19.20
CA CYS A 161 -7.15 -12.92 -19.15
C CYS A 161 -7.48 -12.13 -20.43
N PRO A 162 -8.00 -10.88 -20.33
CA PRO A 162 -8.30 -10.05 -21.50
C PRO A 162 -7.05 -9.61 -22.28
N SER A 163 -5.85 -9.71 -21.67
CA SER A 163 -4.59 -9.31 -22.30
C SER A 163 -3.85 -10.48 -22.96
N CYS A 164 -3.63 -11.59 -22.24
CA CYS A 164 -2.83 -12.70 -22.75
C CYS A 164 -3.65 -13.95 -23.14
N GLY A 165 -4.95 -13.97 -22.85
CA GLY A 165 -5.83 -15.12 -23.15
C GLY A 165 -5.62 -16.34 -22.25
N ALA A 166 -4.71 -16.29 -21.26
CA ALA A 166 -4.51 -17.36 -20.30
C ALA A 166 -5.82 -17.69 -19.58
N LYS A 167 -6.10 -18.98 -19.36
CA LYS A 167 -7.29 -19.41 -18.63
C LYS A 167 -7.15 -19.11 -17.16
N LEU A 168 -8.16 -18.47 -16.60
CA LEU A 168 -8.19 -18.02 -15.22
C LEU A 168 -9.35 -18.69 -14.47
N SER A 169 -9.11 -18.97 -13.20
CA SER A 169 -10.09 -19.48 -12.25
C SER A 169 -10.02 -18.67 -10.97
N MET A 170 -11.04 -18.81 -10.14
CA MET A 170 -11.16 -18.06 -8.90
C MET A 170 -11.45 -19.01 -7.75
N ARG A 171 -10.73 -18.82 -6.64
CA ARG A 171 -10.99 -19.54 -5.40
C ARG A 171 -12.22 -18.97 -4.68
N GLU A 172 -12.68 -19.71 -3.67
CA GLU A 172 -13.77 -19.25 -2.80
C GLU A 172 -13.44 -17.95 -2.07
N ASP A 173 -12.15 -17.70 -1.79
CA ASP A 173 -11.63 -16.48 -1.17
C ASP A 173 -11.47 -15.29 -2.15
N GLY A 174 -11.86 -15.45 -3.42
CA GLY A 174 -11.73 -14.43 -4.46
C GLY A 174 -10.38 -14.41 -5.19
N THR A 175 -9.39 -15.19 -4.74
CA THR A 175 -8.06 -15.20 -5.36
C THR A 175 -8.12 -15.72 -6.79
N ILE A 176 -7.55 -14.95 -7.72
CA ILE A 176 -7.44 -15.32 -9.13
C ILE A 176 -6.19 -16.17 -9.37
N MET A 177 -6.35 -17.27 -10.09
CA MET A 177 -5.27 -18.20 -10.41
C MET A 177 -5.34 -18.67 -11.86
N LEU A 178 -4.24 -19.22 -12.36
CA LEU A 178 -4.27 -20.01 -13.59
C LEU A 178 -5.23 -21.19 -13.44
N ALA A 179 -6.11 -21.37 -14.41
CA ALA A 179 -6.92 -22.58 -14.50
C ALA A 179 -6.03 -23.77 -14.87
N ALA A 180 -6.27 -24.91 -14.22
CA ALA A 180 -5.64 -26.19 -14.53
C ALA A 180 -6.13 -26.75 -15.87
#